data_AF-A0A9P1M4T0-F1
#
_entry.id   AF-A0A9P1M4T0-F1
#
_cell.length_a   1.000
_cell.length_b   1.000
_cell.length_c   1.000
_cell.angle_alpha   90.00
_cell.angle_beta   90.00
_cell.angle_gamma   90.00
#
_symmetry.space_group_name_H-M   'P 1'
#
loop_
_entity.id
_entity.type
_entity.pdbx_description
1 polymer ?
#
loop_
_entity_poly.entity_id
_entity_poly.type
_entity_poly.pdbx_seq_one_letter_code
_entity_poly.pdbx_strand_id
1 'polypeptide(L)'
;MVRQVQLAGDRLCFQRISGEGPDTGWVSVKLKDKILMEPAPILEPKAVAQGQEAKVYGPAAVPVEKTRKIRVLCLHGTAATEKVLRAQLTHLLKLCSEDFEFLFQEGCIECDEANPIVAKQVELMKQYFPGEKFKQWAEPLGVDGGWRRYGKWEPAMDFVQETMKKFAPVDVLLGFSQGSNLAHPLAARAARGHPGMPPINCVVHFCTTKPGWVAQTPELFEYQIPVPALLIEGKVDETAQGAADVALTYADPVVVKHSDGHRPFPKDVAEARELAQKIRDFVLLHCRGSSL
;
A
#
# COMPACT_ATOMS: atom_id res chain seq x y z
N MET A 1 11.43 -1.62 13.83
CA MET A 1 10.49 -0.88 14.70
C MET A 1 10.27 -1.66 15.97
N VAL A 2 9.98 -0.98 17.08
CA VAL A 2 9.70 -1.62 18.36
C VAL A 2 8.48 -0.97 19.02
N ARG A 3 7.71 -1.76 19.75
CA ARG A 3 6.65 -1.31 20.64
C ARG A 3 7.27 -0.91 21.97
N GLN A 4 6.86 0.24 22.49
CA GLN A 4 7.22 0.68 23.83
C GLN A 4 6.49 -0.19 24.86
N VAL A 5 7.24 -0.92 25.69
CA VAL A 5 6.71 -1.67 26.83
C VAL A 5 6.79 -0.83 28.10
N GLN A 6 7.92 -0.14 28.31
CA GLN A 6 8.15 0.72 29.46
C GLN A 6 9.19 1.79 29.12
N LEU A 7 9.01 3.01 29.61
CA LEU A 7 10.00 4.08 29.53
C LEU A 7 10.48 4.43 30.94
N ALA A 8 11.79 4.37 31.18
CA ALA A 8 12.44 4.71 32.44
C ALA A 8 13.56 5.72 32.19
N GLY A 9 13.24 7.01 32.33
CA GLY A 9 14.13 8.10 31.89
C GLY A 9 14.42 7.98 30.40
N ASP A 10 15.70 7.98 30.03
CA ASP A 10 16.14 7.86 28.63
C ASP A 10 16.28 6.41 28.16
N ARG A 11 15.71 5.43 28.87
CA ARG A 11 15.77 4.01 28.53
C ARG A 11 14.38 3.47 28.20
N LEU A 12 14.24 2.89 27.03
CA LEU A 12 13.03 2.25 26.54
C LEU A 12 13.18 0.72 26.63
N CYS A 13 12.34 0.09 27.43
CA CYS A 13 12.05 -1.34 27.33
C CYS A 13 11.11 -1.55 26.14
N PHE A 14 11.45 -2.50 25.27
CA PHE A 14 10.76 -2.66 24.01
C PHE A 14 10.41 -4.12 23.71
N GLN A 15 9.41 -4.29 22.85
CA GLN A 15 9.12 -5.52 22.11
C GLN A 15 9.35 -5.24 20.63
N ARG A 16 10.15 -6.06 19.94
CA ARG A 16 10.45 -5.88 18.52
C ARG A 16 9.20 -6.16 17.69
N ILE A 17 8.89 -5.24 16.80
CA ILE A 17 7.76 -5.34 15.87
C ILE A 17 8.26 -5.72 14.48
N SER A 18 9.36 -5.12 14.04
CA SER A 18 9.97 -5.37 12.72
C SER A 18 11.47 -5.04 12.74
N GLY A 19 12.22 -5.53 11.75
CA GLY A 19 13.66 -5.32 11.63
C GLY A 19 14.49 -6.40 12.35
N GLU A 20 15.80 -6.19 12.45
CA GLU A 20 16.74 -7.13 13.07
C GLU A 20 16.97 -6.80 14.56
N GLY A 21 17.48 -7.77 15.33
CA GLY A 21 17.76 -7.64 16.76
C GLY A 21 16.90 -8.54 17.66
N PRO A 22 17.05 -8.43 18.99
CA PRO A 22 16.33 -9.27 19.94
C PRO A 22 14.84 -8.95 19.98
N ASP A 23 14.01 -9.94 20.34
CA ASP A 23 12.55 -9.79 20.41
C ASP A 23 12.10 -8.85 21.52
N THR A 24 12.87 -8.74 22.59
CA THR A 24 12.66 -7.78 23.67
C THR A 24 14.01 -7.28 24.18
N GLY A 25 14.00 -6.13 24.84
CA GLY A 25 15.21 -5.60 25.45
C GLY A 25 15.05 -4.18 25.91
N TRP A 26 16.18 -3.58 26.29
CA TRP A 26 16.26 -2.18 26.64
C TRP A 26 17.19 -1.44 25.69
N VAL A 27 16.77 -0.26 25.25
CA VAL A 27 17.55 0.64 24.39
C VAL A 27 17.50 2.05 24.94
N SER A 28 18.56 2.83 24.76
CA SER A 28 18.49 4.26 25.08
C SER A 28 17.71 5.00 23.99
N VAL A 29 16.77 5.88 24.35
CA VAL A 29 16.03 6.71 23.38
C VAL A 29 16.88 7.85 22.85
N LYS A 30 17.86 8.29 23.64
CA LYS A 30 18.82 9.36 23.29
C LYS A 30 20.19 9.02 23.85
N LEU A 31 21.24 9.43 23.14
CA LEU A 31 22.61 9.40 23.62
C LEU A 31 23.27 10.76 23.34
N LYS A 32 23.51 11.54 24.40
CA LYS A 32 23.91 12.96 24.32
C LYS A 32 22.89 13.76 23.47
N ASP A 33 23.31 14.29 22.33
CA ASP A 33 22.45 15.05 21.41
C ASP A 33 21.86 14.19 20.30
N LYS A 34 22.29 12.92 20.19
CA LYS A 34 21.80 11.98 19.18
C LYS A 34 20.52 11.30 19.66
N ILE A 35 19.41 11.56 18.97
CA ILE A 35 18.18 10.76 19.13
C ILE A 35 18.44 9.38 18.54
N LEU A 36 18.17 8.34 19.32
CA LEU A 36 18.32 6.93 18.92
C LEU A 36 16.97 6.28 18.62
N MET A 37 15.90 6.77 19.24
CA MET A 37 14.53 6.32 19.05
C MET A 37 13.62 7.54 18.91
N GLU A 38 12.84 7.59 17.85
CA GLU A 38 11.81 8.60 17.64
C GLU A 38 10.43 7.97 17.84
N PRO A 39 9.47 8.69 18.45
CA PRO A 39 8.09 8.23 18.51
C PRO A 39 7.57 7.98 17.09
N ALA A 40 7.22 6.74 16.79
CA ALA A 40 6.39 6.45 15.64
C ALA A 40 4.98 7.02 15.90
N PRO A 41 4.29 7.61 14.91
CA PRO A 41 2.84 7.71 14.97
C PRO A 41 2.30 6.33 15.34
N ILE A 42 1.56 6.27 16.45
CA ILE A 42 1.10 5.03 17.06
C ILE A 42 0.32 4.23 16.02
N LEU A 43 0.92 3.15 15.53
CA LEU A 43 0.28 2.20 14.64
C LEU A 43 0.01 0.90 15.42
N GLU A 44 -0.85 1.02 16.43
CA GLU A 44 -1.31 -0.11 17.23
C GLU A 44 -2.83 -0.25 17.09
N PRO A 45 -3.30 -0.64 15.90
CA PRO A 45 -4.73 -0.85 15.70
C PRO A 45 -5.23 -1.98 16.59
N LYS A 46 -6.42 -1.79 17.14
CA LYS A 46 -7.19 -2.81 17.85
C LYS A 46 -7.50 -3.98 16.91
N ALA A 47 -7.61 -5.18 17.45
CA ALA A 47 -7.87 -6.38 16.64
C ALA A 47 -9.23 -6.31 15.92
N VAL A 48 -9.35 -7.01 14.78
CA VAL A 48 -10.62 -7.06 14.01
C VAL A 48 -11.81 -7.51 14.86
N ALA A 49 -11.63 -8.49 15.76
CA ALA A 49 -12.70 -8.93 16.66
C ALA A 49 -13.29 -7.78 17.50
N GLN A 50 -12.44 -6.88 17.99
CA GLN A 50 -12.88 -5.70 18.74
C GLN A 50 -13.61 -4.70 17.84
N GLY A 51 -13.18 -4.55 16.59
CA GLY A 51 -13.90 -3.72 15.61
C GLY A 51 -15.27 -4.28 15.24
N GLN A 52 -15.41 -5.62 15.19
CA GLN A 52 -16.68 -6.30 14.96
C GLN A 52 -17.64 -6.09 16.15
N GLU A 53 -17.14 -6.25 17.38
CA GLU A 53 -17.90 -5.96 18.61
C GLU A 53 -18.36 -4.50 18.66
N ALA A 54 -17.48 -3.57 18.29
CA ALA A 54 -17.77 -2.14 18.21
C ALA A 54 -18.60 -1.76 16.96
N LYS A 55 -18.91 -2.70 16.07
CA LYS A 55 -19.69 -2.52 14.83
C LYS A 55 -19.15 -1.40 13.93
N VAL A 56 -17.83 -1.30 13.79
CA VAL A 56 -17.17 -0.24 13.00
C VAL A 56 -17.00 -0.58 11.53
N TYR A 57 -17.27 -1.82 11.14
CA TYR A 57 -17.12 -2.31 9.77
C TYR A 57 -18.43 -2.27 8.99
N GLY A 58 -18.31 -1.98 7.70
CA GLY A 58 -19.40 -2.08 6.73
C GLY A 58 -19.65 -3.51 6.27
N PRO A 59 -20.55 -3.70 5.29
CA PRO A 59 -20.77 -5.00 4.69
C PRO A 59 -19.50 -5.51 4.01
N ALA A 60 -19.22 -6.80 4.18
CA ALA A 60 -18.12 -7.45 3.46
C ALA A 60 -18.41 -7.52 1.95
N ALA A 61 -17.35 -7.57 1.14
CA ALA A 61 -17.50 -7.82 -0.29
C ALA A 61 -18.08 -9.22 -0.54
N VAL A 62 -18.97 -9.31 -1.53
CA VAL A 62 -19.50 -10.61 -1.97
C VAL A 62 -18.49 -11.31 -2.88
N PRO A 63 -18.43 -12.65 -2.89
CA PRO A 63 -17.62 -13.37 -3.86
C PRO A 63 -17.97 -13.02 -5.31
N VAL A 64 -16.94 -12.91 -6.13
CA VAL A 64 -17.01 -12.68 -7.57
C VAL A 64 -17.55 -13.93 -8.26
N GLU A 65 -18.63 -13.78 -9.04
CA GLU A 65 -19.18 -14.87 -9.85
C GLU A 65 -18.13 -15.42 -10.84
N LYS A 66 -18.11 -16.74 -11.02
CA LYS A 66 -17.14 -17.41 -11.93
C LYS A 66 -17.31 -17.01 -13.41
N THR A 67 -18.49 -16.51 -13.78
CA THR A 67 -18.85 -16.10 -15.15
C THR A 67 -18.27 -14.74 -15.55
N ARG A 68 -17.82 -13.92 -14.59
CA ARG A 68 -17.24 -12.60 -14.85
C ARG A 68 -15.75 -12.55 -14.52
N LYS A 69 -15.04 -11.65 -15.19
CA LYS A 69 -13.67 -11.29 -14.83
C LYS A 69 -13.65 -10.53 -13.50
N ILE A 70 -12.57 -10.72 -12.74
CA ILE A 70 -12.29 -9.95 -11.53
C ILE A 70 -11.75 -8.59 -11.97
N ARG A 71 -12.34 -7.51 -11.48
CA ARG A 71 -12.04 -6.15 -11.92
C ARG A 71 -11.05 -5.51 -10.95
N VAL A 72 -9.84 -5.25 -11.45
CA VAL A 72 -8.68 -4.81 -10.67
C VAL A 72 -8.37 -3.35 -11.00
N LEU A 73 -8.64 -2.42 -10.07
CA LEU A 73 -8.28 -1.02 -10.22
C LEU A 73 -6.80 -0.81 -9.88
N CYS A 74 -6.03 -0.40 -10.88
CA CYS A 74 -4.59 -0.24 -10.84
C CYS A 74 -4.20 1.23 -10.63
N LEU A 75 -3.50 1.51 -9.53
CA LEU A 75 -3.04 2.84 -9.13
C LEU A 75 -1.52 2.94 -9.29
N HIS A 76 -1.06 3.88 -10.11
CA HIS A 76 0.36 4.03 -10.44
C HIS A 76 1.17 4.73 -9.34
N GLY A 77 2.50 4.65 -9.41
CA GLY A 77 3.42 5.37 -8.52
C GLY A 77 3.53 6.87 -8.82
N THR A 78 4.35 7.60 -8.06
CA THR A 78 4.66 9.00 -8.38
C THR A 78 5.39 9.10 -9.72
N ALA A 79 5.13 10.17 -10.47
CA ALA A 79 5.72 10.43 -11.78
C ALA A 79 5.48 9.30 -12.79
N ALA A 80 4.23 8.85 -12.89
CA ALA A 80 3.82 7.80 -13.81
C ALA A 80 2.54 8.16 -14.56
N THR A 81 2.21 7.34 -15.56
CA THR A 81 0.99 7.39 -16.37
C THR A 81 0.40 5.99 -16.46
N GLU A 82 -0.79 5.83 -17.06
CA GLU A 82 -1.33 4.50 -17.36
C GLU A 82 -0.34 3.65 -18.16
N LYS A 83 0.30 4.25 -19.17
CA LYS A 83 1.29 3.59 -20.03
C LYS A 83 2.48 3.06 -19.23
N VAL A 84 3.01 3.86 -18.29
CA VAL A 84 4.10 3.45 -17.40
C VAL A 84 3.68 2.25 -16.55
N LEU A 85 2.53 2.32 -15.88
CA LEU A 85 2.08 1.24 -15.01
C LEU A 85 1.79 -0.05 -15.80
N ARG A 86 1.18 0.05 -16.99
CA ARG A 86 0.99 -1.09 -17.88
C ARG A 86 2.31 -1.78 -18.23
N ALA A 87 3.33 -0.99 -18.58
CA ALA A 87 4.67 -1.53 -18.85
C ALA A 87 5.24 -2.25 -17.61
N GLN A 88 5.12 -1.64 -16.42
CA GLN A 88 5.59 -2.22 -15.16
C GLN A 88 4.85 -3.51 -14.77
N LEU A 89 3.56 -3.64 -15.11
CA LEU A 89 2.72 -4.81 -14.76
C LEU A 89 2.64 -5.87 -15.86
N THR A 90 3.45 -5.77 -16.92
CA THR A 90 3.33 -6.60 -18.13
C THR A 90 3.24 -8.11 -17.84
N HIS A 91 4.00 -8.63 -16.87
CA HIS A 91 3.97 -10.05 -16.51
C HIS A 91 2.60 -10.48 -15.97
N LEU A 92 2.00 -9.67 -15.08
CA LEU A 92 0.68 -9.92 -14.52
C LEU A 92 -0.42 -9.77 -15.56
N LEU A 93 -0.35 -8.72 -16.38
CA LEU A 93 -1.35 -8.45 -17.42
C LEU A 93 -1.45 -9.58 -18.44
N LYS A 94 -0.29 -10.13 -18.85
CA LYS A 94 -0.23 -11.26 -19.78
C LYS A 94 -0.73 -12.56 -19.16
N LEU A 95 -0.37 -12.83 -17.90
CA LEU A 95 -0.74 -14.08 -17.23
C LEU A 95 -2.24 -14.13 -16.89
N CYS A 96 -2.82 -12.99 -16.49
CA CYS A 96 -4.15 -12.95 -15.89
C CYS A 96 -5.23 -12.38 -16.83
N SER A 97 -4.97 -12.21 -18.13
CA SER A 97 -5.91 -11.57 -19.05
C SER A 97 -7.26 -12.27 -19.14
N GLU A 98 -7.30 -13.59 -18.94
CA GLU A 98 -8.53 -14.39 -18.98
C GLU A 98 -9.34 -14.29 -17.68
N ASP A 99 -8.67 -14.12 -16.54
CA ASP A 99 -9.34 -14.04 -15.24
C ASP A 99 -9.70 -12.61 -14.85
N PHE A 100 -8.87 -11.62 -15.21
CA PHE A 100 -8.92 -10.27 -14.68
C PHE A 100 -9.19 -9.22 -15.77
N GLU A 101 -9.97 -8.21 -15.44
CA GLU A 101 -10.11 -6.96 -16.19
C GLU A 101 -9.32 -5.88 -15.42
N PHE A 102 -8.23 -5.41 -16.01
CA PHE A 102 -7.40 -4.37 -15.39
C PHE A 102 -7.89 -2.98 -15.78
N LEU A 103 -8.31 -2.22 -14.77
CA LEU A 103 -8.81 -0.86 -14.88
C LEU A 103 -7.69 0.10 -14.50
N PHE A 104 -7.38 1.06 -15.35
CA PHE A 104 -6.32 2.03 -15.08
C PHE A 104 -6.90 3.41 -14.89
N GLN A 105 -6.40 4.10 -13.87
CA GLN A 105 -6.72 5.50 -13.61
C GLN A 105 -5.42 6.27 -13.45
N GLU A 106 -5.34 7.40 -14.14
CA GLU A 106 -4.24 8.35 -13.95
C GLU A 106 -4.49 9.25 -12.73
N GLY A 107 -3.41 9.62 -12.06
CA GLY A 107 -3.42 10.50 -10.91
C GLY A 107 -4.03 11.85 -11.21
N CYS A 108 -4.72 12.41 -10.23
CA CYS A 108 -5.46 13.67 -10.35
C CYS A 108 -4.56 14.93 -10.36
N ILE A 109 -3.25 14.78 -10.15
CA ILE A 109 -2.30 15.89 -10.05
C ILE A 109 -1.17 15.69 -11.07
N GLU A 110 -0.85 16.72 -11.85
CA GLU A 110 0.39 16.75 -12.64
C GLU A 110 1.59 16.93 -11.71
N CYS A 111 2.66 16.17 -11.95
CA CYS A 111 3.87 16.32 -11.14
C CYS A 111 4.46 17.72 -11.32
N ASP A 112 4.66 18.41 -10.20
CA ASP A 112 5.36 19.69 -10.20
C ASP A 112 6.87 19.46 -10.27
N GLU A 113 7.47 19.78 -11.40
CA GLU A 113 8.92 19.66 -11.61
C GLU A 113 9.74 20.65 -10.77
N ALA A 114 9.10 21.69 -10.21
CA ALA A 114 9.74 22.56 -9.23
C ALA A 114 9.81 21.92 -7.84
N ASN A 115 9.02 20.88 -7.56
CA ASN A 115 9.08 20.16 -6.29
C ASN A 115 10.32 19.23 -6.27
N PRO A 116 11.32 19.49 -5.40
CA PRO A 116 12.58 18.74 -5.39
C PRO A 116 12.41 17.25 -5.03
N ILE A 117 11.31 16.87 -4.38
CA ILE A 117 11.00 15.47 -4.03
C ILE A 117 10.67 14.66 -5.28
N VAL A 118 10.04 15.29 -6.28
CA VAL A 118 9.50 14.61 -7.46
C VAL A 118 10.32 14.89 -8.72
N ALA A 119 11.00 16.04 -8.78
CA ALA A 119 11.77 16.49 -9.93
C ALA A 119 12.76 15.43 -10.45
N LYS A 120 13.55 14.82 -9.56
CA LYS A 120 14.52 13.78 -9.94
C LYS A 120 13.85 12.54 -10.55
N GLN A 121 12.70 12.13 -10.01
CA GLN A 121 11.94 11.01 -10.53
C GLN A 121 11.35 11.34 -11.90
N VAL A 122 10.79 12.54 -12.08
CA VAL A 122 10.25 12.98 -13.38
C VAL A 122 11.34 13.01 -14.45
N GLU A 123 12.52 13.58 -14.14
CA GLU A 123 13.65 13.63 -15.06
C GLU A 123 14.11 12.22 -15.48
N LEU A 124 14.21 11.29 -14.52
CA LEU A 124 14.51 9.90 -14.82
C LEU A 124 13.44 9.27 -15.73
N MET A 125 12.16 9.50 -15.42
CA MET A 125 11.05 8.89 -16.18
C MET A 125 10.94 9.44 -17.61
N LYS A 126 11.29 10.70 -17.85
CA LYS A 126 11.37 11.31 -19.19
C LYS A 126 12.37 10.57 -20.11
N GLN A 127 13.43 9.99 -19.55
CA GLN A 127 14.41 9.23 -20.33
C GLN A 127 13.83 7.91 -20.89
N TYR A 128 12.92 7.28 -20.14
CA TYR A 128 12.29 6.01 -20.53
C TYR A 128 10.97 6.19 -21.27
N PHE A 129 10.24 7.27 -20.96
CA PHE A 129 8.93 7.58 -21.51
C PHE A 129 8.88 9.04 -21.99
N PRO A 130 9.60 9.37 -23.07
CA PRO A 130 9.64 10.73 -23.59
C PRO A 130 8.26 11.20 -24.05
N GLY A 131 7.91 12.44 -23.73
CA GLY A 131 6.66 13.08 -24.14
C GLY A 131 5.44 12.80 -23.24
N GLU A 132 5.56 11.94 -22.23
CA GLU A 132 4.49 11.71 -21.26
C GLU A 132 4.32 12.91 -20.31
N LYS A 133 3.07 13.17 -19.90
CA LYS A 133 2.74 14.10 -18.81
C LYS A 133 2.56 13.33 -17.51
N PHE A 134 3.62 13.27 -16.71
CA PHE A 134 3.64 12.45 -15.51
C PHE A 134 2.69 12.95 -14.42
N LYS A 135 1.92 12.03 -13.85
CA LYS A 135 0.92 12.29 -12.82
C LYS A 135 1.33 11.71 -11.47
N GLN A 136 0.66 12.21 -10.44
CA GLN A 136 0.71 11.71 -9.07
C GLN A 136 -0.67 11.86 -8.43
N TRP A 137 -0.90 11.19 -7.32
CA TRP A 137 -2.19 11.21 -6.63
C TRP A 137 -2.30 12.34 -5.62
N ALA A 138 -1.25 12.51 -4.83
CA ALA A 138 -1.17 13.49 -3.76
C ALA A 138 0.21 14.15 -3.80
N GLU A 139 0.35 15.31 -3.19
CA GLU A 139 1.60 16.06 -3.16
C GLU A 139 2.58 15.44 -2.16
N PRO A 140 3.74 14.92 -2.56
CA PRO A 140 4.71 14.39 -1.60
C PRO A 140 5.29 15.53 -0.76
N LEU A 141 5.17 15.43 0.58
CA LEU A 141 5.73 16.39 1.53
C LEU A 141 7.06 15.91 2.14
N GLY A 142 7.59 14.80 1.64
CA GLY A 142 8.83 14.19 2.11
C GLY A 142 8.60 13.13 3.18
N VAL A 143 9.62 12.97 4.01
CA VAL A 143 9.69 11.94 5.04
C VAL A 143 10.02 12.62 6.36
N ASP A 144 9.20 12.38 7.38
CA ASP A 144 9.32 12.94 8.72
C ASP A 144 9.43 11.79 9.73
N GLY A 145 10.56 11.67 10.42
CA GLY A 145 10.86 10.52 11.29
C GLY A 145 10.80 9.14 10.59
N GLY A 146 11.04 9.12 9.28
CA GLY A 146 10.89 7.91 8.45
C GLY A 146 9.50 7.69 7.86
N TRP A 147 8.51 8.52 8.21
CA TRP A 147 7.11 8.39 7.79
C TRP A 147 6.79 9.26 6.59
N ARG A 148 6.23 8.66 5.53
CA ARG A 148 5.87 9.37 4.30
C ARG A 148 4.60 10.19 4.50
N ARG A 149 4.65 11.48 4.18
CA ARG A 149 3.51 12.40 4.32
C ARG A 149 3.08 12.99 2.98
N TYR A 150 1.81 13.35 2.89
CA TYR A 150 1.22 13.89 1.67
C TYR A 150 0.37 15.14 1.92
N GLY A 151 0.51 16.13 1.05
CA GLY A 151 -0.44 17.22 0.88
C GLY A 151 -1.56 16.79 -0.06
N LYS A 152 -2.73 17.43 0.05
CA LYS A 152 -3.92 17.09 -0.76
C LYS A 152 -4.30 15.60 -0.68
N TRP A 153 -4.14 15.00 0.50
CA TRP A 153 -4.39 13.57 0.72
C TRP A 153 -5.87 13.20 0.63
N GLU A 154 -6.74 13.92 1.31
CA GLU A 154 -8.19 13.70 1.28
C GLU A 154 -8.78 13.82 -0.14
N PRO A 155 -8.49 14.90 -0.91
CA PRO A 155 -8.91 14.98 -2.32
C PRO A 155 -8.42 13.83 -3.20
N ALA A 156 -7.24 13.27 -2.93
CA ALA A 156 -6.71 12.13 -3.69
C ALA A 156 -7.54 10.86 -3.43
N MET A 157 -7.91 10.60 -2.17
CA MET A 157 -8.77 9.47 -1.82
C MET A 157 -10.18 9.63 -2.40
N ASP A 158 -10.75 10.82 -2.31
CA ASP A 158 -12.09 11.10 -2.85
C ASP A 158 -12.13 10.92 -4.37
N PHE A 159 -11.08 11.38 -5.07
CA PHE A 159 -10.95 11.16 -6.51
C PHE A 159 -10.97 9.68 -6.88
N VAL A 160 -10.19 8.84 -6.17
CA VAL A 160 -10.19 7.39 -6.45
C VAL A 160 -11.51 6.73 -6.06
N GLN A 161 -12.15 7.18 -4.98
CA GLN A 161 -13.48 6.71 -4.62
C GLN A 161 -14.51 7.00 -5.73
N GLU A 162 -14.49 8.17 -6.35
CA GLU A 162 -15.32 8.48 -7.52
C GLU A 162 -14.94 7.65 -8.75
N THR A 163 -13.65 7.39 -8.97
CA THR A 163 -13.19 6.45 -10.00
C THR A 163 -13.75 5.05 -9.77
N MET A 164 -13.76 4.55 -8.54
CA MET A 164 -14.32 3.23 -8.21
C MET A 164 -15.81 3.15 -8.51
N LYS A 165 -16.58 4.23 -8.28
CA LYS A 165 -17.98 4.32 -8.69
C LYS A 165 -18.13 4.28 -10.21
N LYS A 166 -17.32 5.06 -10.93
CA LYS A 166 -17.32 5.11 -12.40
C LYS A 166 -17.01 3.75 -13.02
N PHE A 167 -16.06 3.02 -12.43
CA PHE A 167 -15.66 1.71 -12.90
C PHE A 167 -16.38 0.55 -12.19
N ALA A 168 -17.44 0.81 -11.43
CA ALA A 168 -18.10 -0.24 -10.66
C ALA A 168 -18.59 -1.40 -11.55
N PRO A 169 -18.55 -2.65 -11.06
CA PRO A 169 -17.91 -3.07 -9.81
C PRO A 169 -16.37 -3.04 -9.88
N VAL A 170 -15.72 -2.78 -8.75
CA VAL A 170 -14.27 -2.93 -8.53
C VAL A 170 -14.08 -3.93 -7.41
N ASP A 171 -13.39 -5.03 -7.68
CA ASP A 171 -13.23 -6.14 -6.72
C ASP A 171 -11.90 -6.05 -5.96
N VAL A 172 -10.88 -5.50 -6.62
CA VAL A 172 -9.50 -5.47 -6.11
C VAL A 172 -8.90 -4.09 -6.34
N LEU A 173 -8.22 -3.56 -5.30
CA LEU A 173 -7.30 -2.45 -5.46
C LEU A 173 -5.87 -2.98 -5.62
N LEU A 174 -5.15 -2.50 -6.62
CA LEU A 174 -3.74 -2.80 -6.84
C LEU A 174 -2.99 -1.48 -6.95
N GLY A 175 -2.02 -1.25 -6.07
CA GLY A 175 -1.25 -0.01 -6.07
C GLY A 175 0.25 -0.24 -6.13
N PHE A 176 0.97 0.61 -6.85
CA PHE A 176 2.43 0.68 -6.84
C PHE A 176 2.93 1.98 -6.21
N SER A 177 3.91 1.91 -5.31
CA SER A 177 4.57 3.07 -4.70
C SER A 177 3.54 4.04 -4.08
N GLN A 178 3.40 5.28 -4.58
CA GLN A 178 2.35 6.19 -4.10
C GLN A 178 0.92 5.63 -4.30
N GLY A 179 0.65 4.91 -5.39
CA GLY A 179 -0.63 4.23 -5.59
C GLY A 179 -0.87 3.12 -4.56
N SER A 180 0.19 2.45 -4.11
CA SER A 180 0.12 1.49 -2.99
C SER A 180 -0.24 2.18 -1.68
N ASN A 181 0.41 3.31 -1.43
CA ASN A 181 0.16 4.13 -0.23
C ASN A 181 -1.27 4.68 -0.21
N LEU A 182 -1.84 4.98 -1.38
CA LEU A 182 -3.23 5.45 -1.50
C LEU A 182 -4.24 4.30 -1.41
N ALA A 183 -3.93 3.12 -1.95
CA ALA A 183 -4.78 1.93 -1.82
C ALA A 183 -4.98 1.52 -0.35
N HIS A 184 -4.03 1.86 0.54
CA HIS A 184 -4.05 1.49 1.95
C HIS A 184 -5.23 2.12 2.74
N PRO A 185 -5.38 3.46 2.83
CA PRO A 185 -6.55 4.06 3.47
C PRO A 185 -7.84 3.83 2.68
N LEU A 186 -7.78 3.60 1.37
CA LEU A 186 -8.97 3.20 0.58
C LEU A 186 -9.48 1.82 1.00
N ALA A 187 -8.60 0.85 1.23
CA ALA A 187 -8.99 -0.45 1.79
C ALA A 187 -9.63 -0.30 3.18
N ALA A 188 -9.11 0.62 4.01
CA ALA A 188 -9.72 0.95 5.30
C ALA A 188 -11.11 1.59 5.15
N ARG A 189 -11.28 2.56 4.23
CA ARG A 189 -12.59 3.17 3.91
C ARG A 189 -13.59 2.10 3.45
N ALA A 190 -13.18 1.20 2.56
CA ALA A 190 -14.03 0.10 2.08
C ALA A 190 -14.46 -0.82 3.23
N ALA A 191 -13.51 -1.22 4.09
CA ALA A 191 -13.80 -2.07 5.24
C ALA A 191 -14.75 -1.42 6.25
N ARG A 192 -14.63 -0.10 6.46
CA ARG A 192 -15.49 0.66 7.37
C ARG A 192 -16.84 1.06 6.77
N GLY A 193 -17.11 0.68 5.51
CA GLY A 193 -18.34 1.07 4.83
C GLY A 193 -18.48 2.60 4.68
N HIS A 194 -17.37 3.29 4.43
CA HIS A 194 -17.36 4.74 4.25
C HIS A 194 -18.38 5.14 3.17
N PRO A 195 -19.18 6.22 3.36
CA PRO A 195 -20.23 6.59 2.42
C PRO A 195 -19.75 6.70 0.97
N GLY A 196 -20.36 5.92 0.08
CA GLY A 196 -20.02 5.89 -1.34
C GLY A 196 -18.77 5.08 -1.69
N MET A 197 -18.11 4.45 -0.73
CA MET A 197 -17.01 3.52 -0.95
C MET A 197 -17.56 2.09 -1.06
N PRO A 198 -17.46 1.42 -2.22
CA PRO A 198 -17.88 0.03 -2.34
C PRO A 198 -16.92 -0.90 -1.57
N PRO A 199 -17.40 -2.05 -1.05
CA PRO A 199 -16.51 -3.04 -0.47
C PRO A 199 -15.63 -3.68 -1.54
N ILE A 200 -14.43 -4.11 -1.16
CA ILE A 200 -13.46 -4.81 -2.02
C ILE A 200 -13.09 -6.17 -1.42
N ASN A 201 -12.75 -7.14 -2.27
CA ASN A 201 -12.43 -8.50 -1.86
C ASN A 201 -11.01 -8.63 -1.33
N CYS A 202 -10.05 -7.91 -1.90
CA CYS A 202 -8.66 -7.84 -1.43
C CYS A 202 -7.92 -6.63 -1.97
N VAL A 203 -6.70 -6.41 -1.46
CA VAL A 203 -5.80 -5.35 -1.91
C VAL A 203 -4.38 -5.88 -2.15
N VAL A 204 -3.73 -5.41 -3.21
CA VAL A 204 -2.35 -5.74 -3.56
C VAL A 204 -1.49 -4.47 -3.53
N HIS A 205 -0.47 -4.49 -2.68
CA HIS A 205 0.46 -3.39 -2.45
C HIS A 205 1.83 -3.73 -3.04
N PHE A 206 2.31 -2.94 -3.99
CA PHE A 206 3.70 -3.01 -4.46
C PHE A 206 4.51 -1.83 -3.91
N CYS A 207 5.61 -2.14 -3.23
CA CYS A 207 6.62 -1.18 -2.79
C CYS A 207 6.00 -0.01 -2.00
N THR A 208 5.24 -0.32 -0.95
CA THR A 208 4.63 0.69 -0.07
C THR A 208 5.68 1.29 0.87
N THR A 209 5.52 2.57 1.24
CA THR A 209 6.42 3.24 2.20
C THR A 209 5.83 3.21 3.61
N LYS A 210 6.60 3.62 4.62
CA LYS A 210 6.10 3.75 5.99
C LYS A 210 4.89 4.70 6.05
N PRO A 211 3.78 4.30 6.70
CA PRO A 211 2.48 4.91 6.47
C PRO A 211 2.25 6.18 7.30
N GLY A 212 2.97 7.27 7.00
CA GLY A 212 2.81 8.56 7.69
C GLY A 212 1.45 9.21 7.47
N TRP A 213 0.75 8.81 6.41
CA TRP A 213 -0.64 9.19 6.16
C TRP A 213 -1.61 8.64 7.21
N VAL A 214 -1.26 7.61 7.98
CA VAL A 214 -2.12 7.12 9.08
C VAL A 214 -2.33 8.23 10.12
N ALA A 215 -1.32 9.05 10.40
CA ALA A 215 -1.48 10.19 11.30
C ALA A 215 -2.37 11.31 10.71
N GLN A 216 -2.60 11.30 9.39
CA GLN A 216 -3.46 12.27 8.70
C GLN A 216 -4.92 11.81 8.69
N THR A 217 -5.20 10.52 8.85
CA THR A 217 -6.54 9.90 8.95
C THR A 217 -6.58 8.80 10.02
N PRO A 218 -6.28 9.14 11.29
CA PRO A 218 -6.11 8.15 12.35
C PRO A 218 -7.36 7.31 12.61
N GLU A 219 -8.54 7.87 12.37
CA GLU A 219 -9.82 7.18 12.54
C GLU A 219 -9.97 5.97 11.62
N LEU A 220 -9.33 5.95 10.45
CA LEU A 220 -9.38 4.81 9.54
C LEU A 220 -8.59 3.61 10.08
N PHE A 221 -7.66 3.85 11.00
CA PHE A 221 -6.70 2.86 11.48
C PHE A 221 -6.80 2.62 12.99
N GLU A 222 -7.93 2.96 13.63
CA GLU A 222 -8.19 2.61 15.03
C GLU A 222 -8.26 1.08 15.23
N TYR A 223 -8.78 0.36 14.22
CA TYR A 223 -8.88 -1.09 14.20
C TYR A 223 -8.17 -1.64 12.97
N GLN A 224 -7.75 -2.90 13.05
CA GLN A 224 -7.16 -3.60 11.92
C GLN A 224 -8.15 -3.68 10.76
N ILE A 225 -7.64 -3.69 9.54
CA ILE A 225 -8.40 -3.79 8.30
C ILE A 225 -8.67 -5.28 8.04
N PRO A 226 -9.94 -5.72 7.99
CA PRO A 226 -10.29 -7.13 7.72
C PRO A 226 -10.13 -7.53 6.24
N VAL A 227 -9.94 -6.58 5.33
CA VAL A 227 -9.70 -6.86 3.90
C VAL A 227 -8.36 -7.58 3.74
N PRO A 228 -8.32 -8.76 3.09
CA PRO A 228 -7.08 -9.47 2.80
C PRO A 228 -6.10 -8.61 2.01
N ALA A 229 -4.82 -8.60 2.44
CA ALA A 229 -3.79 -7.77 1.83
C ALA A 229 -2.56 -8.60 1.44
N LEU A 230 -2.12 -8.43 0.19
CA LEU A 230 -0.83 -8.92 -0.30
C LEU A 230 0.12 -7.75 -0.44
N LEU A 231 1.22 -7.75 0.32
CA LEU A 231 2.25 -6.73 0.30
C LEU A 231 3.52 -7.29 -0.35
N ILE A 232 4.01 -6.61 -1.37
CA ILE A 232 5.13 -7.03 -2.19
C ILE A 232 6.22 -5.96 -2.12
N GLU A 233 7.43 -6.36 -1.74
CA GLU A 233 8.60 -5.47 -1.67
C GLU A 233 9.81 -6.02 -2.44
N GLY A 234 10.63 -5.13 -2.98
CA GLY A 234 11.96 -5.46 -3.46
C GLY A 234 12.94 -5.62 -2.30
N LYS A 235 13.75 -6.69 -2.30
CA LYS A 235 14.77 -6.94 -1.25
C LYS A 235 15.82 -5.84 -1.17
N VAL A 236 16.09 -5.16 -2.29
CA VAL A 236 17.08 -4.07 -2.38
C VAL A 236 16.40 -2.74 -2.68
N ASP A 237 15.12 -2.60 -2.35
CA ASP A 237 14.39 -1.33 -2.45
C ASP A 237 14.83 -0.39 -1.31
N GLU A 238 15.54 0.68 -1.69
CA GLU A 238 15.96 1.75 -0.77
C GLU A 238 14.96 2.93 -0.75
N THR A 239 13.96 2.91 -1.62
CA THR A 239 12.95 3.99 -1.76
C THR A 239 11.71 3.71 -0.92
N ALA A 240 11.26 2.46 -0.87
CA ALA A 240 10.03 2.08 -0.18
C ALA A 240 10.20 0.80 0.66
N GLN A 241 10.34 1.00 1.97
CA GLN A 241 10.50 -0.05 2.97
C GLN A 241 9.42 0.09 4.05
N GLY A 242 8.17 -0.21 3.68
CA GLY A 242 6.99 0.08 4.49
C GLY A 242 6.05 -1.09 4.70
N ALA A 243 6.23 -2.23 4.03
CA ALA A 243 5.27 -3.34 4.11
C ALA A 243 5.19 -3.91 5.52
N ALA A 244 6.30 -3.96 6.27
CA ALA A 244 6.25 -4.41 7.65
C ALA A 244 5.39 -3.50 8.53
N ASP A 245 5.40 -2.18 8.29
CA ASP A 245 4.61 -1.22 9.06
C ASP A 245 3.15 -1.24 8.60
N VAL A 246 2.89 -1.26 7.29
CA VAL A 246 1.53 -1.37 6.71
C VAL A 246 0.86 -2.69 7.12
N ALA A 247 1.60 -3.80 7.16
CA ALA A 247 1.10 -5.11 7.57
C ALA A 247 0.48 -5.10 8.97
N LEU A 248 0.98 -4.29 9.91
CA LEU A 248 0.43 -4.17 11.26
C LEU A 248 -1.03 -3.70 11.27
N THR A 249 -1.44 -3.00 10.23
CA THR A 249 -2.82 -2.50 10.08
C THR A 249 -3.78 -3.51 9.51
N TYR A 250 -3.32 -4.66 9.02
CA TYR A 250 -4.17 -5.68 8.44
C TYR A 250 -4.34 -6.85 9.42
N ALA A 251 -5.48 -7.52 9.34
CA ALA A 251 -5.77 -8.68 10.17
C ALA A 251 -4.90 -9.89 9.82
N ASP A 252 -4.76 -10.14 8.51
CA ASP A 252 -4.04 -11.30 7.95
C ASP A 252 -3.27 -10.88 6.68
N PRO A 253 -2.17 -10.12 6.83
CA PRO A 253 -1.35 -9.70 5.70
C PRO A 253 -0.42 -10.81 5.21
N VAL A 254 -0.32 -10.96 3.89
CA VAL A 254 0.71 -11.78 3.25
C VAL A 254 1.83 -10.86 2.77
N VAL A 255 3.06 -11.08 3.23
CA VAL A 255 4.23 -10.30 2.79
C VAL A 255 5.14 -11.16 1.90
N VAL A 256 5.39 -10.70 0.69
CA VAL A 256 6.27 -11.33 -0.31
C VAL A 256 7.40 -10.39 -0.68
N LYS A 257 8.60 -10.95 -0.88
CA LYS A 257 9.75 -10.18 -1.35
C LYS A 257 10.34 -10.76 -2.64
N HIS A 258 10.73 -9.91 -3.58
CA HIS A 258 11.45 -10.29 -4.80
C HIS A 258 12.88 -9.74 -4.82
N SER A 259 13.74 -10.21 -5.73
CA SER A 259 15.19 -9.97 -5.67
C SER A 259 15.66 -8.56 -6.08
N ASP A 260 14.78 -7.69 -6.56
CA ASP A 260 15.13 -6.41 -7.20
C ASP A 260 14.81 -5.21 -6.28
N GLY A 261 15.00 -3.99 -6.78
CA GLY A 261 14.73 -2.74 -6.07
C GLY A 261 13.29 -2.23 -6.26
N HIS A 262 13.13 -0.90 -6.34
CA HIS A 262 11.83 -0.21 -6.40
C HIS A 262 11.08 -0.42 -7.73
N ARG A 263 10.43 -1.57 -7.90
CA ARG A 263 9.65 -1.94 -9.09
C ARG A 263 8.61 -3.01 -8.75
N PRO A 264 7.47 -3.10 -9.47
CA PRO A 264 6.47 -4.14 -9.19
C PRO A 264 6.96 -5.58 -9.43
N PHE A 265 7.78 -5.80 -10.46
CA PHE A 265 8.30 -7.13 -10.84
C PHE A 265 9.82 -7.10 -10.97
N PRO A 266 10.53 -8.16 -10.52
CA PRO A 266 11.97 -8.29 -10.69
C PRO A 266 12.34 -8.43 -12.17
N LYS A 267 13.58 -8.08 -12.54
CA LYS A 267 14.10 -8.30 -13.90
C LYS A 267 14.24 -9.79 -14.26
N ASP A 268 14.47 -10.64 -13.27
CA ASP A 268 14.52 -12.09 -13.51
C ASP A 268 13.15 -12.59 -13.96
N VAL A 269 13.08 -13.15 -15.16
CA VAL A 269 11.81 -13.51 -15.81
C VAL A 269 11.14 -14.70 -15.12
N ALA A 270 11.91 -15.62 -14.54
CA ALA A 270 11.34 -16.77 -13.83
C ALA A 270 10.71 -16.30 -12.52
N GLU A 271 11.45 -15.51 -11.72
CA GLU A 271 10.93 -14.92 -10.49
C GLU A 271 9.73 -14.00 -10.76
N ALA A 272 9.75 -13.22 -11.83
CA ALA A 272 8.62 -12.36 -12.21
C ALA A 272 7.36 -13.17 -12.55
N ARG A 273 7.51 -14.32 -13.21
CA ARG A 273 6.38 -15.23 -13.51
C ARG A 273 5.85 -15.89 -12.24
N GLU A 274 6.72 -16.34 -11.36
CA GLU A 274 6.33 -16.91 -10.06
C GLU A 274 5.58 -15.88 -9.21
N LEU A 275 6.08 -14.65 -9.16
CA LEU A 275 5.40 -13.56 -8.45
C LEU A 275 4.02 -13.26 -9.06
N ALA A 276 3.91 -13.22 -10.39
CA ALA A 276 2.64 -13.01 -11.08
C ALA A 276 1.63 -14.12 -10.76
N GLN A 277 2.09 -15.37 -10.71
CA GLN A 277 1.27 -16.52 -10.35
C GLN A 277 0.79 -16.42 -8.89
N LYS A 278 1.67 -16.06 -7.94
CA LYS A 278 1.29 -15.84 -6.54
C LYS A 278 0.22 -14.74 -6.39
N ILE A 279 0.34 -13.65 -7.13
CA ILE A 279 -0.67 -12.58 -7.14
C ILE A 279 -2.00 -13.10 -7.69
N ARG A 280 -1.96 -13.85 -8.79
CA ARG A 280 -3.14 -14.46 -9.40
C ARG A 280 -3.87 -15.37 -8.41
N ASP A 281 -3.13 -16.25 -7.76
CA ASP A 281 -3.69 -17.22 -6.80
C ASP A 281 -4.28 -16.53 -5.56
N PHE A 282 -3.58 -15.51 -5.03
CA PHE A 282 -4.09 -14.70 -3.93
C PHE A 282 -5.41 -13.99 -4.30
N VAL A 283 -5.46 -13.36 -5.46
CA VAL A 283 -6.66 -12.66 -5.93
C VAL A 283 -7.80 -13.65 -6.17
N LEU A 284 -7.55 -14.79 -6.83
CA LEU A 284 -8.57 -15.82 -7.05
C LEU A 284 -9.12 -16.38 -5.73
N LEU A 285 -8.26 -16.66 -4.76
CA LEU A 285 -8.63 -17.15 -3.44
C LEU A 285 -9.63 -16.20 -2.74
N HIS A 286 -9.32 -14.90 -2.71
CA HIS A 286 -10.13 -13.93 -1.97
C HIS A 286 -11.33 -13.38 -2.75
N CYS A 287 -11.28 -13.40 -4.08
CA CYS A 287 -12.41 -13.01 -4.91
C CYS A 287 -13.41 -14.15 -5.13
N ARG A 288 -12.98 -15.40 -5.35
CA ARG A 288 -13.87 -16.52 -5.70
C ARG A 288 -14.06 -17.54 -4.57
N GLY A 289 -13.30 -17.40 -3.47
CA GLY A 289 -13.25 -18.39 -2.39
C GLY A 289 -12.41 -19.62 -2.77
N SER A 290 -12.08 -20.42 -1.76
CA SER A 290 -11.40 -21.70 -1.95
C SER A 290 -12.32 -22.72 -2.63
N SER A 291 -12.39 -22.70 -3.96
CA SER A 291 -12.88 -23.85 -4.71
C SER A 291 -11.69 -24.58 -5.34
N LEU A 292 -11.07 -25.47 -4.55
CA LEU A 292 -10.38 -26.65 -5.08
C LEU A 292 -11.44 -27.69 -5.46
#